data_AF-A0A351VLH3-F1
#
_entry.id   AF-A0A351VLH3-F1
#
_cell.length_a   1.000
_cell.length_b   1.000
_cell.length_c   1.000
_cell.angle_alpha   90.00
_cell.angle_beta   90.00
_cell.angle_gamma   90.00
#
_symmetry.space_group_name_H-M   'P 1'
#
loop_
_entity.id
_entity.type
_entity.pdbx_description
1 polymer ?
#
loop_
_entity_poly.entity_id
_entity_poly.type
_entity_poly.pdbx_seq_one_letter_code
_entity_poly.pdbx_strand_id
1 'polypeptide(L)'
;MSKEKHTPGPWTAFNDGTGGFPCVLSDSENVSFYIAQCARFADARLLAAAPELLEACRAAEAHYAMICEVICANNPPPGGNPLLAQLRAAIAKVQP
;
A
#
# COMPACT_ATOMS: atom_id res chain seq x y z
N MET A 1 -10.95 -21.18 -4.95
CA MET A 1 -10.81 -19.71 -4.88
C MET A 1 -9.72 -19.40 -3.87
N SER A 2 -8.57 -18.89 -4.31
CA SER A 2 -7.53 -18.42 -3.40
C SER A 2 -8.11 -17.31 -2.55
N LYS A 3 -8.01 -17.43 -1.22
CA LYS A 3 -8.35 -16.35 -0.29
C LYS A 3 -7.23 -15.32 -0.38
N GLU A 4 -7.32 -14.41 -1.35
CA GLU A 4 -6.52 -13.19 -1.27
C GLU A 4 -6.95 -12.46 0.01
N LYS A 5 -6.00 -12.18 0.91
CA LYS A 5 -6.28 -11.45 2.16
C LYS A 5 -6.44 -9.94 1.92
N HIS A 6 -6.38 -9.51 0.66
CA HIS A 6 -6.33 -8.12 0.23
C HIS A 6 -7.09 -8.01 -1.08
N THR A 7 -7.71 -6.85 -1.29
CA THR A 7 -8.35 -6.52 -2.56
C THR A 7 -7.25 -6.01 -3.50
N PRO A 8 -6.98 -6.64 -4.66
CA PRO A 8 -6.04 -6.07 -5.61
C PRO A 8 -6.61 -4.76 -6.22
N GLY A 9 -5.75 -3.76 -6.44
CA GLY A 9 -6.09 -2.55 -7.17
C GLY A 9 -6.15 -2.78 -8.69
N PRO A 10 -6.43 -1.74 -9.50
CA PRO A 10 -6.54 -0.33 -9.13
C PRO A 10 -7.87 0.03 -8.46
N TRP A 11 -7.85 1.10 -7.66
CA TRP A 11 -9.03 1.60 -6.97
C TRP A 11 -9.27 3.09 -7.26
N THR A 12 -10.55 3.48 -7.28
CA THR A 12 -10.96 4.85 -7.58
C THR A 12 -11.78 5.42 -6.43
N ALA A 13 -11.40 6.59 -5.93
CA ALA A 13 -12.22 7.35 -5.00
C ALA A 13 -13.37 8.02 -5.76
N PHE A 14 -14.59 7.80 -5.28
CA PHE A 14 -15.81 8.24 -5.97
C PHE A 14 -16.77 8.97 -5.02
N ASN A 15 -17.40 10.02 -5.54
CA ASN A 15 -18.46 10.77 -4.89
C ASN A 15 -19.39 11.29 -6.00
N ASP A 16 -20.63 10.83 -6.02
CA ASP A 16 -21.63 11.19 -7.03
C ASP A 16 -22.31 12.54 -6.76
N GLY A 17 -21.97 13.21 -5.65
CA GLY A 17 -22.56 14.50 -5.28
C GLY A 17 -24.02 14.43 -4.83
N THR A 18 -24.59 13.24 -4.64
CA THR A 18 -26.00 13.05 -4.25
C THR A 18 -26.26 13.20 -2.74
N GLY A 19 -25.23 13.57 -1.97
CA GLY A 19 -25.28 13.62 -0.51
C GLY A 19 -24.97 12.29 0.17
N GLY A 20 -24.66 11.24 -0.60
CA GLY A 20 -24.12 9.98 -0.09
C GLY A 20 -22.70 10.11 0.46
N PHE A 21 -22.27 9.13 1.26
CA PHE A 21 -20.89 9.04 1.72
C PHE A 21 -19.94 8.69 0.56
N PRO A 22 -18.77 9.35 0.45
CA PRO A 22 -17.69 8.95 -0.43
C PRO A 22 -17.37 7.46 -0.38
N CYS A 23 -16.96 6.88 -1.51
CA CYS A 23 -16.59 5.48 -1.58
C CYS A 23 -15.30 5.24 -2.34
N VAL A 24 -14.79 4.02 -2.19
CA VAL A 24 -13.68 3.48 -2.98
C VAL A 24 -14.25 2.34 -3.82
N LEU A 25 -14.03 2.43 -5.13
CA LEU A 25 -14.47 1.45 -6.11
C LEU A 25 -13.27 0.65 -6.61
N SER A 26 -13.43 -0.64 -6.82
CA SER A 26 -12.48 -1.45 -7.58
C SER A 26 -12.96 -1.62 -9.00
N ASP A 27 -12.05 -1.53 -9.97
CA ASP A 27 -12.32 -1.81 -11.38
C ASP A 27 -12.19 -3.31 -11.71
N SER A 28 -11.94 -4.16 -10.70
CA SER A 28 -11.89 -5.61 -10.87
C SER A 28 -13.25 -6.14 -11.35
N GLU A 29 -13.29 -6.60 -12.61
CA GLU A 29 -14.40 -7.34 -13.26
C GLU A 29 -15.53 -6.55 -13.93
N ASN A 30 -15.26 -5.38 -14.55
CA ASN A 30 -16.23 -4.61 -15.36
C ASN A 30 -17.51 -4.17 -14.62
N VAL A 31 -17.55 -4.31 -13.30
CA VAL A 31 -18.61 -3.84 -12.42
C VAL A 31 -17.93 -3.13 -11.26
N SER A 32 -18.24 -1.84 -11.06
CA SER A 32 -17.66 -1.08 -9.96
C SER A 32 -18.18 -1.64 -8.62
N PHE A 33 -17.34 -2.41 -7.92
CA PHE A 33 -17.68 -2.92 -6.59
C PHE A 33 -17.21 -1.96 -5.50
N TYR A 34 -18.07 -1.72 -4.50
CA TYR A 34 -17.73 -0.94 -3.31
C TYR A 34 -16.71 -1.70 -2.46
N ILE A 35 -15.50 -1.15 -2.33
CA ILE A 35 -14.43 -1.67 -1.46
C ILE A 35 -14.54 -1.07 -0.05
N ALA A 36 -14.88 0.21 0.02
CA ALA A 36 -15.09 0.91 1.27
C ALA A 36 -16.04 2.09 1.09
N GLN A 37 -16.73 2.46 2.17
CA GLN A 37 -17.45 3.72 2.30
C GLN A 37 -16.78 4.56 3.39
N CYS A 38 -16.61 5.85 3.13
CA CYS A 38 -15.81 6.74 3.95
C CYS A 38 -16.65 7.96 4.36
N ALA A 39 -16.48 8.43 5.59
CA ALA A 39 -17.15 9.65 6.06
C ALA A 39 -16.65 10.91 5.32
N ARG A 40 -15.41 10.89 4.83
CA ARG A 40 -14.76 12.01 4.14
C ARG A 40 -14.11 11.55 2.83
N PHE A 41 -14.14 12.41 1.82
CA PHE A 41 -13.55 12.10 0.51
C PHE A 41 -12.02 11.96 0.57
N ALA A 42 -11.37 12.67 1.50
CA ALA A 42 -9.93 12.54 1.76
C ALA A 42 -9.53 11.11 2.20
N ASP A 43 -10.37 10.46 3.02
CA ASP A 43 -10.13 9.09 3.46
C ASP A 43 -10.29 8.10 2.29
N ALA A 44 -11.30 8.32 1.44
CA ALA A 44 -11.48 7.54 0.20
C ALA A 44 -10.28 7.68 -0.75
N ARG A 45 -9.75 8.90 -0.92
CA ARG A 45 -8.53 9.14 -1.72
C ARG A 45 -7.31 8.43 -1.14
N LEU A 46 -7.15 8.44 0.18
CA LEU A 46 -6.04 7.77 0.85
C LEU A 46 -6.09 6.25 0.62
N LEU A 47 -7.27 5.66 0.78
CA LEU A 47 -7.48 4.24 0.51
C LEU A 47 -7.23 3.94 -0.96
N ALA A 48 -7.80 4.70 -1.89
CA ALA A 48 -7.64 4.49 -3.34
C ALA A 48 -6.16 4.45 -3.77
N ALA A 49 -5.30 5.26 -3.15
CA ALA A 49 -3.86 5.33 -3.42
C ALA A 49 -3.01 4.24 -2.72
N ALA A 50 -3.62 3.33 -1.95
CA ALA A 50 -2.87 2.32 -1.20
C ALA A 50 -2.08 1.33 -2.08
N PRO A 51 -2.59 0.87 -3.25
CA PRO A 51 -1.81 0.03 -4.16
C PRO A 51 -0.54 0.73 -4.64
N GLU A 52 -0.65 1.97 -5.11
CA GLU A 52 0.49 2.76 -5.58
C GLU A 52 1.46 3.09 -4.43
N LEU A 53 0.94 3.36 -3.23
CA LEU A 53 1.76 3.58 -2.05
C LEU A 53 2.56 2.32 -1.66
N LEU A 54 1.94 1.13 -1.75
CA LEU A 54 2.63 -0.13 -1.50
C LEU A 54 3.77 -0.36 -2.51
N GLU A 55 3.53 -0.11 -3.79
CA GLU A 55 4.57 -0.18 -4.82
C GLU A 55 5.70 0.83 -4.57
N ALA A 56 5.38 2.06 -4.19
CA ALA A 56 6.37 3.06 -3.82
C ALA A 56 7.20 2.62 -2.59
N CYS A 57 6.57 2.01 -1.58
CA CYS A 57 7.27 1.45 -0.43
C CYS A 57 8.20 0.31 -0.81
N ARG A 58 7.81 -0.56 -1.76
CA ARG A 58 8.67 -1.64 -2.28
C ARG A 58 9.89 -1.08 -3.02
N ALA A 59 9.68 -0.07 -3.85
CA ALA A 59 10.78 0.61 -4.54
C ALA A 59 11.74 1.28 -3.53
N ALA A 60 11.21 1.91 -2.49
CA ALA A 60 12.01 2.49 -1.41
C ALA A 60 12.79 1.44 -0.62
N GLU A 61 12.18 0.27 -0.33
CA GLU A 61 12.85 -0.85 0.36
C GLU A 61 14.03 -1.38 -0.46
N ALA A 62 13.83 -1.62 -1.76
CA ALA A 62 14.88 -2.09 -2.66
C ALA A 62 16.05 -1.08 -2.73
N HIS A 63 15.75 0.22 -2.86
CA HIS A 63 16.79 1.25 -2.89
C HIS A 63 17.53 1.37 -1.56
N TYR A 64 16.80 1.31 -0.44
CA TYR A 64 17.41 1.41 0.89
C TYR A 64 18.25 0.18 1.25
N ALA A 65 17.81 -1.01 0.86
CA ALA A 65 18.59 -2.24 1.00
C ALA A 65 19.93 -2.16 0.24
N MET A 66 19.90 -1.69 -1.01
CA MET A 66 21.11 -1.47 -1.82
C MET A 66 22.10 -0.51 -1.13
N ILE A 67 21.59 0.62 -0.60
CA ILE A 67 22.42 1.58 0.14
C ILE A 67 23.05 0.93 1.37
N CYS A 68 22.27 0.15 2.13
CA CYS A 68 22.78 -0.56 3.30
C CYS A 68 23.88 -1.56 2.92
N GLU A 69 23.74 -2.29 1.82
CA GLU A 69 24.78 -3.20 1.34
C GLU A 69 26.06 -2.45 0.98
N VAL A 70 25.98 -1.34 0.24
CA VAL A 70 27.16 -0.58 -0.18
C VAL A 70 27.86 0.11 1.00
N ILE A 71 27.10 0.77 1.87
CA ILE A 71 27.66 1.59 2.97
C ILE A 71 28.09 0.72 4.14
N CYS A 72 27.34 -0.33 4.46
CA CYS A 72 27.59 -1.15 5.64
C CYS A 72 28.42 -2.42 5.36
N ALA A 73 28.84 -2.68 4.10
CA ALA A 73 29.64 -3.85 3.73
C ALA A 73 30.88 -4.06 4.62
N ASN A 74 31.56 -2.97 4.99
CA ASN A 74 32.81 -3.02 5.76
C ASN A 74 32.63 -2.76 7.26
N ASN A 75 31.43 -2.36 7.69
CA ASN A 75 31.11 -2.09 9.10
C ASN A 75 29.59 -2.19 9.33
N PRO A 76 29.03 -3.40 9.40
CA PRO A 76 27.60 -3.57 9.60
C PRO A 76 27.18 -3.08 11.00
N PRO A 77 26.06 -2.35 11.12
CA PRO A 77 25.52 -2.01 12.43
C PRO A 77 25.21 -3.30 13.23
N PRO A 78 25.50 -3.33 14.54
CA PRO A 78 25.20 -4.49 15.38
C PRO A 78 23.69 -4.79 15.32
N GLY A 79 23.32 -6.00 14.91
CA GLY A 79 21.91 -6.39 14.77
C GLY A 79 21.24 -6.00 13.44
N GLY A 80 22.00 -5.51 12.46
CA GLY A 80 21.48 -5.12 11.15
C GLY A 80 20.85 -3.71 11.14
N ASN A 81 20.17 -3.36 10.04
CA ASN A 81 19.52 -2.05 9.92
C ASN A 81 18.06 -2.11 10.44
N PRO A 82 17.75 -1.49 11.59
CA PRO A 82 16.42 -1.57 12.21
C PRO A 82 15.33 -0.88 11.39
N LEU A 83 15.66 0.18 10.63
CA LEU A 83 14.70 0.87 9.76
C LEU A 83 14.33 0.01 8.56
N LEU A 84 15.30 -0.70 7.96
CA LEU A 84 15.03 -1.64 6.88
C LEU A 84 14.16 -2.80 7.37
N ALA A 85 14.42 -3.32 8.58
CA ALA A 85 13.58 -4.33 9.20
C ALA A 85 12.15 -3.83 9.46
N GLN A 86 11.99 -2.60 9.94
CA GLN A 86 10.67 -1.98 10.15
C GLN A 86 9.90 -1.79 8.83
N LEU A 87 10.56 -1.33 7.78
CA LEU A 87 9.95 -1.15 6.46
C LEU A 87 9.49 -2.50 5.88
N ARG A 88 10.33 -3.53 5.96
CA ARG A 88 9.99 -4.90 5.55
C ARG A 88 8.80 -5.45 6.34
N ALA A 89 8.78 -5.24 7.66
CA ALA A 89 7.67 -5.67 8.51
C ALA A 89 6.35 -4.96 8.17
N ALA A 90 6.41 -3.67 7.78
CA ALA A 90 5.23 -2.94 7.33
C ALA A 90 4.70 -3.47 6.00
N ILE A 91 5.58 -3.73 5.03
CA ILE A 91 5.24 -4.33 3.72
C ILE A 91 4.67 -5.74 3.88
N ALA A 92 5.26 -6.56 4.76
CA ALA A 92 4.81 -7.95 4.98
C ALA A 92 3.37 -8.04 5.53
N LYS A 93 2.90 -7.02 6.27
CA LYS A 93 1.50 -6.99 6.77
C LYS A 93 0.46 -6.88 5.67
N VAL A 94 0.85 -6.44 4.48
CA VAL A 94 -0.03 -6.15 3.34
C VAL A 94 0.24 -7.05 2.13
N GLN A 95 1.09 -8.07 2.28
CA GLN A 95 1.40 -9.08 1.25
C GLN A 95 0.54 -10.36 1.39
N PRO A 96 0.39 -11.17 0.31
CA PRO A 96 -0.32 -12.47 0.28
C PRO A 96 0.19 -13.51 1.29
#